data_AF-A0A3C1RYI3-F1
#
_entry.id   AF-A0A3C1RYI3-F1
#
_cell.length_a   1.000
_cell.length_b   1.000
_cell.length_c   1.000
_cell.angle_alpha   90.00
_cell.angle_beta   90.00
_cell.angle_gamma   90.00
#
_symmetry.space_group_name_H-M   'P 1'
#
loop_
_entity.id
_entity.type
_entity.pdbx_description
1 polymer ?
#
loop_
_entity_poly.entity_id
_entity_poly.type
_entity_poly.pdbx_seq_one_letter_code
_entity_poly.pdbx_strand_id
1 'polypeptide(L)'
;NNRINDNITDNYEQPGYKLQSRDKKNIITYQEGNKVPFHYGNHYGIVVNRGGKKDGFKLAATPATEPGLFRKGIVIRDNWVYHTMRVAIHAAGDGLIIQNNDIQDQPNKQWWTDPTGTRKATGAVTLENRAIDWSGWNVLIEGNNYQVYRHQIEDTKYLSVDGEGILIQECCGGTTVNNVIIKNNQGNAYIGLYKVREINNATIENNQIINSNIFVMADTNNQPYGMNQVKIINNQVSGNIIAKASLGGQGNEISGNQGNQSGKLEYCCSIKVNNNS
;
A
#
# COMPACT_ATOMS: atom_id res chain seq x y z
N ASN A 1 -30.21 8.57 0.45
CA ASN A 1 -30.47 7.13 0.65
C ASN A 1 -29.98 6.81 2.05
N ASN A 2 -30.90 6.50 2.97
CA ASN A 2 -30.58 6.27 4.40
C ASN A 2 -30.65 4.79 4.77
N ARG A 3 -30.58 3.89 3.78
CA ARG A 3 -30.53 2.46 4.02
C ARG A 3 -29.20 2.12 4.69
N ILE A 4 -29.28 1.63 5.92
CA ILE A 4 -28.16 0.96 6.58
C ILE A 4 -27.90 -0.33 5.79
N ASN A 5 -26.65 -0.58 5.44
CA ASN A 5 -26.25 -1.70 4.62
C ASN A 5 -26.56 -3.03 5.34
N ASP A 6 -27.34 -3.93 4.72
CA ASP A 6 -27.68 -5.23 5.29
C ASP A 6 -26.68 -6.33 4.87
N ASN A 7 -25.93 -6.12 3.78
CA ASN A 7 -24.94 -7.08 3.26
C ASN A 7 -23.81 -6.41 2.49
N ILE A 8 -22.57 -6.89 2.60
CA ILE A 8 -21.38 -6.28 1.96
C ILE A 8 -21.49 -6.09 0.43
N THR A 9 -22.44 -6.77 -0.21
CA THR A 9 -22.77 -6.70 -1.64
C THR A 9 -23.88 -5.71 -2.00
N ASP A 10 -24.45 -4.97 -1.04
CA ASP A 10 -25.51 -3.98 -1.30
C ASP A 10 -24.93 -2.79 -2.07
N ASN A 11 -24.84 -2.97 -3.39
CA ASN A 11 -24.31 -2.02 -4.33
C ASN A 11 -25.46 -1.41 -5.13
N TYR A 12 -25.32 -0.15 -5.55
CA TYR A 12 -26.31 0.51 -6.40
C TYR A 12 -25.71 0.81 -7.77
N GLU A 13 -26.32 0.24 -8.81
CA GLU A 13 -25.92 0.46 -10.19
C GLU A 13 -26.34 1.84 -10.70
N GLN A 14 -25.54 2.42 -11.59
CA GLN A 14 -25.78 3.77 -12.13
C GLN A 14 -25.93 3.73 -13.66
N PRO A 15 -27.05 3.22 -14.20
CA PRO A 15 -27.28 3.19 -15.64
C PRO A 15 -27.37 4.62 -16.20
N GLY A 16 -26.83 4.82 -17.40
CA GLY A 16 -26.79 6.14 -18.04
C GLY A 16 -25.71 7.07 -17.48
N TYR A 17 -24.72 6.55 -16.74
CA TYR A 17 -23.64 7.35 -16.18
C TYR A 17 -22.83 8.03 -17.28
N LYS A 18 -22.71 9.37 -17.19
CA LYS A 18 -22.01 10.19 -18.18
C LYS A 18 -20.62 10.57 -17.69
N LEU A 19 -19.62 10.41 -18.55
CA LEU A 19 -18.23 10.72 -18.25
C LEU A 19 -17.49 11.21 -19.50
N GLN A 20 -16.34 11.81 -19.32
CA GLN A 20 -15.49 12.22 -20.45
C GLN A 20 -14.75 11.03 -21.07
N SER A 21 -14.58 11.06 -22.39
CA SER A 21 -13.68 10.17 -23.11
C SER A 21 -12.22 10.31 -22.61
N ARG A 22 -11.37 9.33 -22.93
CA ARG A 22 -9.96 9.33 -22.47
C ARG A 22 -9.19 10.59 -22.90
N ASP A 23 -9.47 11.08 -24.11
CA ASP A 23 -8.91 12.31 -24.68
C ASP A 23 -9.63 13.59 -24.21
N LYS A 24 -10.67 13.47 -23.38
CA LYS A 24 -11.52 14.53 -22.82
C LYS A 24 -12.30 15.36 -23.85
N LYS A 25 -12.43 14.86 -25.09
CA LYS A 25 -13.09 15.60 -26.17
C LYS A 25 -14.59 15.34 -26.26
N ASN A 26 -15.05 14.18 -25.78
CA ASN A 26 -16.42 13.73 -25.92
C ASN A 26 -17.01 13.29 -24.58
N ILE A 27 -18.34 13.31 -24.49
CA ILE A 27 -19.06 12.65 -23.42
C ILE A 27 -19.45 11.25 -23.86
N ILE A 28 -19.12 10.26 -23.05
CA ILE A 28 -19.52 8.87 -23.19
C ILE A 28 -20.58 8.57 -22.13
N THR A 29 -21.58 7.78 -22.51
CA THR A 29 -22.61 7.30 -21.58
C THR A 29 -22.45 5.79 -21.43
N TYR A 30 -22.22 5.32 -20.21
CA TYR A 30 -22.34 3.90 -19.89
C TYR A 30 -23.80 3.58 -19.63
N GLN A 31 -24.40 2.78 -20.51
CA GLN A 31 -25.81 2.40 -20.37
C GLN A 31 -25.97 1.34 -19.26
N GLU A 32 -24.97 0.49 -19.10
CA GLU A 32 -24.93 -0.55 -18.08
C GLU A 32 -24.48 0.03 -16.74
N GLY A 33 -25.32 -0.07 -15.72
CA GLY A 33 -25.05 0.54 -14.41
C GLY A 33 -24.00 -0.18 -13.57
N ASN A 34 -23.71 -1.44 -13.88
CA ASN A 34 -22.65 -2.24 -13.28
C ASN A 34 -21.22 -1.74 -13.61
N LYS A 35 -21.06 -0.82 -14.58
CA LYS A 35 -19.76 -0.20 -14.89
C LYS A 35 -19.36 0.89 -13.89
N VAL A 36 -20.33 1.51 -13.22
CA VAL A 36 -20.10 2.56 -12.21
C VAL A 36 -20.98 2.32 -10.98
N PRO A 37 -20.77 1.20 -10.26
CA PRO A 37 -21.57 0.93 -9.09
C PRO A 37 -21.16 1.88 -7.95
N PHE A 38 -22.13 2.35 -7.17
CA PHE A 38 -21.86 2.74 -5.80
C PHE A 38 -21.63 1.46 -4.98
N HIS A 39 -20.42 1.30 -4.46
CA HIS A 39 -20.01 0.10 -3.73
C HIS A 39 -19.42 0.50 -2.38
N TYR A 40 -19.98 0.00 -1.27
CA TYR A 40 -19.50 0.38 0.07
C TYR A 40 -18.04 -0.03 0.29
N GLY A 41 -17.65 -1.21 -0.19
CA GLY A 41 -16.25 -1.68 -0.18
C GLY A 41 -15.28 -0.85 -1.04
N ASN A 42 -15.73 0.08 -1.89
CA ASN A 42 -14.83 0.94 -2.67
C ASN A 42 -14.31 2.16 -1.89
N HIS A 43 -14.47 2.17 -0.57
CA HIS A 43 -14.05 3.23 0.33
C HIS A 43 -12.88 2.78 1.20
N TYR A 44 -12.22 3.74 1.83
CA TYR A 44 -11.28 3.44 2.90
C TYR A 44 -11.99 2.73 4.05
N GLY A 45 -11.36 1.71 4.63
CA GLY A 45 -11.90 0.99 5.78
C GLY A 45 -11.77 1.81 7.07
N ILE A 46 -10.55 1.86 7.61
CA ILE A 46 -10.20 2.62 8.82
C ILE A 46 -9.25 3.75 8.42
N VAL A 47 -9.63 5.00 8.70
CA VAL A 47 -8.79 6.18 8.43
C VAL A 47 -8.49 6.92 9.73
N VAL A 48 -7.21 7.02 10.08
CA VAL A 48 -6.76 7.71 11.30
C VAL A 48 -5.58 8.63 10.98
N ASN A 49 -5.75 9.93 11.22
CA ASN A 49 -4.71 10.96 10.96
C ASN A 49 -4.19 11.02 9.50
N ARG A 50 -4.89 10.41 8.54
CA ARG A 50 -4.53 10.42 7.11
C ARG A 50 -5.56 11.11 6.19
N GLY A 51 -6.71 11.54 6.74
CA GLY A 51 -7.77 12.19 5.97
C GLY A 51 -7.74 13.73 5.99
N GLY A 52 -8.38 14.35 5.00
CA GLY A 52 -8.87 15.73 5.10
C GLY A 52 -7.92 16.87 4.73
N LYS A 53 -6.74 16.57 4.16
CA LYS A 53 -5.78 17.62 3.75
C LYS A 53 -5.86 17.92 2.26
N LYS A 54 -6.40 19.11 1.92
CA LYS A 54 -6.67 19.55 0.53
C LYS A 54 -5.46 19.46 -0.40
N ASP A 55 -4.30 19.89 0.06
CA ASP A 55 -3.07 19.97 -0.75
C ASP A 55 -2.16 18.75 -0.57
N GLY A 56 -2.66 17.69 0.09
CA GLY A 56 -1.87 16.54 0.48
C GLY A 56 -0.85 16.85 1.58
N PHE A 57 -0.08 15.84 1.96
CA PHE A 57 0.96 15.95 2.98
C PHE A 57 2.31 16.30 2.35
N LYS A 58 3.15 17.03 3.08
CA LYS A 58 4.53 17.28 2.66
C LYS A 58 5.29 15.97 2.47
N LEU A 59 6.13 15.94 1.44
CA LEU A 59 7.03 14.84 1.16
C LEU A 59 8.09 14.70 2.25
N ALA A 60 8.34 13.48 2.71
CA ALA A 60 9.25 13.17 3.82
C ALA A 60 8.96 14.02 5.07
N ALA A 61 7.68 14.06 5.40
CA ALA A 61 7.18 14.73 6.57
C ALA A 61 7.92 14.34 7.85
N THR A 62 8.01 15.31 8.76
CA THR A 62 8.61 15.23 10.10
C THR A 62 7.65 15.82 11.13
N PRO A 63 7.84 15.59 12.44
CA PRO A 63 6.98 16.16 13.48
C PRO A 63 6.86 17.69 13.40
N ALA A 64 7.91 18.38 12.94
CA ALA A 64 7.91 19.84 12.79
C ALA A 64 7.11 20.32 11.56
N THR A 65 7.05 19.52 10.49
CA THR A 65 6.46 19.93 9.21
C THR A 65 5.03 19.45 9.01
N GLU A 66 4.67 18.30 9.59
CA GLU A 66 3.34 17.67 9.57
C GLU A 66 3.01 16.99 10.91
N PRO A 67 2.88 17.73 12.03
CA PRO A 67 2.69 17.15 13.36
C PRO A 67 1.49 16.19 13.46
N GLY A 68 0.47 16.38 12.60
CA GLY A 68 -0.70 15.50 12.52
C GLY A 68 -0.36 14.04 12.20
N LEU A 69 0.69 13.79 11.40
CA LEU A 69 1.15 12.43 11.06
C LEU A 69 1.90 11.74 12.20
N PHE A 70 2.22 12.47 13.27
CA PHE A 70 3.02 11.99 14.40
C PHE A 70 2.26 12.03 15.72
N ARG A 71 0.91 12.04 15.66
CA ARG A 71 0.09 11.92 16.88
C ARG A 71 0.36 10.57 17.54
N LYS A 72 0.49 10.58 18.86
CA LYS A 72 0.79 9.39 19.67
C LYS A 72 -0.47 8.63 20.04
N GLY A 73 -0.30 7.37 20.42
CA GLY A 73 -1.35 6.55 21.04
C GLY A 73 -2.33 5.92 20.06
N ILE A 74 -1.96 5.77 18.79
CA ILE A 74 -2.81 5.15 17.78
C ILE A 74 -2.56 3.64 17.77
N VAL A 75 -3.61 2.88 18.07
CA VAL A 75 -3.60 1.41 18.05
C VAL A 75 -4.81 0.92 17.26
N ILE A 76 -4.58 0.11 16.23
CA ILE A 76 -5.61 -0.49 15.38
C ILE A 76 -5.39 -2.00 15.41
N ARG A 77 -6.22 -2.73 16.15
CA ARG A 77 -6.00 -4.15 16.39
C ARG A 77 -7.27 -4.97 16.43
N ASP A 78 -7.11 -6.25 16.09
CA ASP A 78 -8.16 -7.26 16.19
C ASP A 78 -9.45 -6.91 15.39
N ASN A 79 -9.29 -6.22 14.25
CA ASN A 79 -10.41 -5.85 13.36
C ASN A 79 -10.53 -6.82 12.19
N TRP A 80 -11.76 -6.99 11.71
CA TRP A 80 -12.03 -7.54 10.38
C TRP A 80 -12.43 -6.40 9.44
N VAL A 81 -11.74 -6.25 8.32
CA VAL A 81 -11.92 -5.14 7.37
C VAL A 81 -12.12 -5.70 5.97
N TYR A 82 -13.25 -5.38 5.34
CA TYR A 82 -13.49 -5.71 3.93
C TYR A 82 -13.41 -4.46 3.06
N HIS A 83 -12.61 -4.53 2.01
CA HIS A 83 -12.52 -3.46 1.01
C HIS A 83 -12.26 -4.06 -0.37
N THR A 84 -12.68 -3.34 -1.41
CA THR A 84 -12.48 -3.71 -2.81
C THR A 84 -11.73 -2.62 -3.58
N MET A 85 -11.59 -1.43 -3.02
CA MET A 85 -10.82 -0.31 -3.56
C MET A 85 -10.30 0.53 -2.39
N ARG A 86 -9.39 1.48 -2.66
CA ARG A 86 -8.78 2.33 -1.61
C ARG A 86 -8.06 1.49 -0.56
N VAL A 87 -7.61 2.15 0.51
CA VAL A 87 -6.80 1.52 1.55
C VAL A 87 -7.69 0.96 2.65
N ALA A 88 -7.48 -0.30 3.04
CA ALA A 88 -8.22 -0.91 4.15
C ALA A 88 -7.91 -0.21 5.49
N ILE A 89 -6.64 -0.04 5.83
CA ILE A 89 -6.19 0.71 7.01
C ILE A 89 -5.23 1.83 6.57
N HIS A 90 -5.70 3.08 6.67
CA HIS A 90 -4.96 4.28 6.33
C HIS A 90 -4.65 5.09 7.58
N ALA A 91 -3.47 4.87 8.18
CA ALA A 91 -3.16 5.38 9.51
C ALA A 91 -1.85 6.20 9.56
N ALA A 92 -1.73 7.07 10.55
CA ALA A 92 -0.46 7.71 10.90
C ALA A 92 -0.32 7.90 12.41
N GLY A 93 0.92 7.78 12.91
CA GLY A 93 1.24 8.12 14.28
C GLY A 93 2.70 7.91 14.66
N ASP A 94 3.06 8.48 15.81
CA ASP A 94 4.31 8.18 16.51
C ASP A 94 4.02 7.13 17.60
N GLY A 95 4.61 5.94 17.49
CA GLY A 95 4.20 4.80 18.30
C GLY A 95 2.96 4.08 17.75
N LEU A 96 2.71 4.17 16.43
CA LEU A 96 1.57 3.54 15.76
C LEU A 96 1.66 2.01 15.84
N ILE A 97 0.57 1.35 16.26
CA ILE A 97 0.45 -0.10 16.29
C ILE A 97 -0.69 -0.53 15.38
N ILE A 98 -0.43 -1.40 14.40
CA ILE A 98 -1.43 -2.06 13.56
C ILE A 98 -1.24 -3.58 13.70
N GLN A 99 -2.12 -4.25 14.43
CA GLN A 99 -1.85 -5.60 14.89
C GLN A 99 -3.03 -6.57 14.77
N ASN A 100 -2.79 -7.80 14.30
CA ASN A 100 -3.78 -8.89 14.28
C ASN A 100 -5.10 -8.54 13.57
N ASN A 101 -5.06 -7.70 12.53
CA ASN A 101 -6.23 -7.43 11.73
C ASN A 101 -6.36 -8.47 10.60
N ASP A 102 -7.59 -8.77 10.22
CA ASP A 102 -7.93 -9.59 9.06
C ASP A 102 -8.54 -8.70 7.97
N ILE A 103 -7.80 -8.55 6.87
CA ILE A 103 -8.14 -7.66 5.76
C ILE A 103 -8.51 -8.50 4.54
N GLN A 104 -9.76 -8.38 4.12
CA GLN A 104 -10.34 -9.15 3.02
C GLN A 104 -10.54 -8.26 1.79
N ASP A 105 -10.15 -8.78 0.62
CA ASP A 105 -10.37 -8.16 -0.68
C ASP A 105 -10.94 -9.21 -1.65
N GLN A 106 -11.59 -8.75 -2.70
CA GLN A 106 -12.21 -9.60 -3.71
C GLN A 106 -11.28 -9.80 -4.92
N PRO A 107 -11.06 -11.04 -5.40
CA PRO A 107 -10.35 -11.30 -6.65
C PRO A 107 -11.23 -10.96 -7.88
N ASN A 108 -10.59 -10.87 -9.06
CA ASN A 108 -11.28 -10.72 -10.35
C ASN A 108 -12.18 -9.47 -10.49
N LYS A 109 -11.83 -8.39 -9.77
CA LYS A 109 -12.56 -7.12 -9.88
C LYS A 109 -12.31 -6.48 -11.24
N GLN A 110 -13.33 -5.82 -11.79
CA GLN A 110 -13.24 -5.04 -13.03
C GLN A 110 -13.64 -3.58 -12.76
N TRP A 111 -12.96 -2.63 -13.40
CA TRP A 111 -13.21 -1.20 -13.21
C TRP A 111 -13.18 -0.41 -14.52
N TRP A 112 -14.04 0.61 -14.63
CA TRP A 112 -14.34 1.26 -15.91
C TRP A 112 -14.13 2.78 -15.93
N THR A 113 -13.87 3.38 -14.77
CA THR A 113 -13.74 4.84 -14.63
C THR A 113 -12.40 5.24 -14.04
N ASP A 114 -11.99 6.47 -14.31
CA ASP A 114 -10.92 7.13 -13.56
C ASP A 114 -11.34 7.32 -12.08
N PRO A 115 -10.39 7.44 -11.13
CA PRO A 115 -10.70 7.50 -9.71
C PRO A 115 -11.50 8.74 -9.30
N THR A 116 -11.50 9.78 -10.14
CA THR A 116 -12.36 10.96 -9.98
C THR A 116 -13.83 10.69 -10.33
N GLY A 117 -14.12 9.59 -11.04
CA GLY A 117 -15.43 9.28 -11.59
C GLY A 117 -15.82 10.15 -12.79
N THR A 118 -14.96 11.07 -13.25
CA THR A 118 -15.33 12.07 -14.28
C THR A 118 -14.96 11.69 -15.71
N ARG A 119 -14.13 10.65 -15.90
CA ARG A 119 -13.64 10.20 -17.21
C ARG A 119 -13.44 8.70 -17.27
N LYS A 120 -13.21 8.16 -18.48
CA LYS A 120 -12.90 6.74 -18.68
C LYS A 120 -11.59 6.35 -18.00
N ALA A 121 -11.51 5.10 -17.54
CA ALA A 121 -10.27 4.53 -17.06
C ALA A 121 -9.20 4.47 -18.17
N THR A 122 -7.93 4.47 -17.76
CA THR A 122 -6.77 4.22 -18.63
C THR A 122 -6.03 2.99 -18.11
N GLY A 123 -5.16 2.39 -18.94
CA GLY A 123 -4.39 1.20 -18.56
C GLY A 123 -3.36 1.40 -17.43
N ALA A 124 -3.35 2.56 -16.79
CA ALA A 124 -2.48 2.91 -15.68
C ALA A 124 -3.23 3.66 -14.56
N VAL A 125 -4.50 3.31 -14.33
CA VAL A 125 -5.30 3.95 -13.28
C VAL A 125 -4.84 3.55 -11.87
N THR A 126 -4.78 4.53 -10.98
CA THR A 126 -4.42 4.41 -9.56
C THR A 126 -5.70 4.47 -8.72
N LEU A 127 -6.12 3.34 -8.18
CA LEU A 127 -7.35 3.19 -7.37
C LEU A 127 -7.06 3.13 -5.86
N GLU A 128 -5.80 3.30 -5.48
CA GLU A 128 -5.25 3.23 -4.12
C GLU A 128 -5.59 1.93 -3.39
N ASN A 129 -5.74 0.82 -4.12
CA ASN A 129 -6.11 -0.45 -3.50
C ASN A 129 -4.94 -1.03 -2.69
N ARG A 130 -5.00 -0.92 -1.36
CA ARG A 130 -3.93 -1.36 -0.45
C ARG A 130 -4.49 -1.95 0.83
N ALA A 131 -3.79 -2.90 1.45
CA ALA A 131 -4.21 -3.39 2.76
C ALA A 131 -3.89 -2.35 3.86
N ILE A 132 -2.63 -1.96 3.99
CA ILE A 132 -2.17 -1.02 5.02
C ILE A 132 -1.31 0.06 4.37
N ASP A 133 -1.71 1.32 4.53
CA ASP A 133 -0.91 2.49 4.19
C ASP A 133 -0.66 3.30 5.46
N TRP A 134 0.62 3.51 5.80
CA TRP A 134 1.01 4.09 7.07
C TRP A 134 2.00 5.25 6.93
N SER A 135 2.12 6.04 7.99
CA SER A 135 3.08 7.15 8.12
C SER A 135 3.41 7.40 9.59
N GLY A 136 4.52 8.09 9.85
CA GLY A 136 4.99 8.40 11.20
C GLY A 136 6.22 7.57 11.59
N TRP A 137 6.55 7.55 12.89
CA TRP A 137 7.76 6.91 13.44
C TRP A 137 7.39 5.93 14.56
N ASN A 138 8.35 5.09 14.96
CA ASN A 138 8.14 4.11 16.04
C ASN A 138 6.95 3.19 15.74
N VAL A 139 6.87 2.66 14.52
CA VAL A 139 5.70 1.94 14.00
C VAL A 139 5.87 0.43 14.15
N LEU A 140 4.83 -0.25 14.63
CA LEU A 140 4.71 -1.71 14.66
C LEU A 140 3.54 -2.16 13.79
N ILE A 141 3.81 -3.03 12.82
CA ILE A 141 2.80 -3.70 12.00
C ILE A 141 3.00 -5.21 12.15
N GLU A 142 2.12 -5.87 12.89
CA GLU A 142 2.34 -7.26 13.30
C GLU A 142 1.13 -8.17 13.17
N GLY A 143 1.33 -9.41 12.71
CA GLY A 143 0.30 -10.46 12.83
C GLY A 143 -0.93 -10.24 11.96
N ASN A 144 -0.88 -9.32 10.99
CA ASN A 144 -2.03 -9.03 10.13
C ASN A 144 -2.11 -10.06 9.00
N ASN A 145 -3.33 -10.51 8.71
CA ASN A 145 -3.66 -11.29 7.53
C ASN A 145 -4.29 -10.35 6.50
N TYR A 146 -3.81 -10.37 5.26
CA TYR A 146 -4.33 -9.47 4.24
C TYR A 146 -4.40 -10.06 2.84
N GLN A 147 -5.44 -9.65 2.12
CA GLN A 147 -5.62 -9.90 0.70
C GLN A 147 -5.73 -8.58 -0.05
N VAL A 148 -5.06 -8.48 -1.20
CA VAL A 148 -5.17 -7.36 -2.12
C VAL A 148 -5.13 -7.90 -3.54
N TYR A 149 -6.12 -7.52 -4.35
CA TYR A 149 -6.23 -7.90 -5.75
C TYR A 149 -6.39 -6.66 -6.64
N ARG A 150 -5.61 -6.60 -7.71
CA ARG A 150 -5.67 -5.49 -8.68
C ARG A 150 -6.94 -5.59 -9.53
N HIS A 151 -7.44 -4.45 -10.00
CA HIS A 151 -8.63 -4.42 -10.86
C HIS A 151 -8.23 -4.60 -12.32
N GLN A 152 -8.94 -5.45 -13.04
CA GLN A 152 -8.93 -5.44 -14.50
C GLN A 152 -9.56 -4.13 -15.00
N ILE A 153 -8.93 -3.48 -15.98
CA ILE A 153 -9.41 -2.21 -16.50
C ILE A 153 -10.20 -2.43 -17.77
N GLU A 154 -11.50 -2.13 -17.71
CA GLU A 154 -12.47 -2.42 -18.78
C GLU A 154 -12.28 -3.87 -19.29
N ASP A 155 -12.51 -4.12 -20.57
CA ASP A 155 -12.28 -5.43 -21.19
C ASP A 155 -10.82 -5.63 -21.63
N THR A 156 -9.87 -4.91 -21.01
CA THR A 156 -8.45 -5.02 -21.37
C THR A 156 -7.73 -6.06 -20.52
N LYS A 157 -6.53 -6.46 -20.95
CA LYS A 157 -5.61 -7.27 -20.13
C LYS A 157 -4.85 -6.45 -19.06
N TYR A 158 -5.06 -5.14 -19.00
CA TYR A 158 -4.34 -4.27 -18.07
C TYR A 158 -4.99 -4.31 -16.70
N LEU A 159 -4.15 -4.26 -15.67
CA LEU A 159 -4.56 -4.15 -14.28
C LEU A 159 -4.30 -2.73 -13.76
N SER A 160 -5.09 -2.25 -12.79
CA SER A 160 -4.85 -1.01 -12.04
C SER A 160 -3.42 -0.98 -11.51
N VAL A 161 -2.73 0.16 -11.47
CA VAL A 161 -1.30 0.22 -11.09
C VAL A 161 -1.08 -0.27 -9.66
N ASP A 162 -1.94 0.17 -8.76
CA ASP A 162 -1.84 -0.09 -7.32
C ASP A 162 -2.39 -1.48 -6.97
N GLY A 163 -1.94 -2.00 -5.83
CA GLY A 163 -2.22 -3.35 -5.34
C GLY A 163 -1.26 -3.78 -4.24
N GLU A 164 -0.93 -2.87 -3.34
CA GLU A 164 0.09 -3.05 -2.31
C GLU A 164 -0.46 -3.71 -1.05
N GLY A 165 0.32 -4.57 -0.41
CA GLY A 165 -0.02 -5.10 0.92
C GLY A 165 0.18 -4.03 1.98
N ILE A 166 1.42 -3.90 2.45
CA ILE A 166 1.81 -2.93 3.48
C ILE A 166 2.73 -1.91 2.84
N LEU A 167 2.36 -0.63 2.84
CA LEU A 167 3.11 0.41 2.13
C LEU A 167 3.31 1.67 2.98
N ILE A 168 4.52 2.22 2.87
CA ILE A 168 4.75 3.65 2.98
C ILE A 168 5.44 4.15 1.70
N GLN A 169 5.00 5.29 1.19
CA GLN A 169 5.54 5.90 -0.03
C GLN A 169 5.52 7.42 0.05
N GLU A 170 6.63 8.07 -0.33
CA GLU A 170 6.80 9.53 -0.22
C GLU A 170 5.68 10.32 -0.92
N CYS A 171 5.35 9.98 -2.18
CA CYS A 171 4.40 10.77 -2.99
C CYS A 171 2.95 10.72 -2.49
N CYS A 172 2.60 9.82 -1.58
CA CYS A 172 1.26 9.66 -1.03
C CYS A 172 1.19 10.08 0.46
N GLY A 173 2.10 10.97 0.86
CA GLY A 173 2.18 11.50 2.22
C GLY A 173 3.08 10.70 3.17
N GLY A 174 4.04 9.96 2.62
CA GLY A 174 5.04 9.24 3.42
C GLY A 174 5.97 10.18 4.19
N THR A 175 6.28 9.78 5.42
CA THR A 175 7.33 10.36 6.26
C THR A 175 8.70 9.77 5.91
N THR A 176 9.77 10.28 6.52
CA THR A 176 10.97 9.43 6.67
C THR A 176 10.63 8.20 7.51
N VAL A 177 11.42 7.13 7.36
CA VAL A 177 11.21 5.90 8.14
C VAL A 177 12.21 5.88 9.29
N ASN A 178 11.70 5.90 10.52
CA ASN A 178 12.52 5.84 11.73
C ASN A 178 11.89 4.88 12.75
N ASN A 179 12.65 3.85 13.15
CA ASN A 179 12.25 2.84 14.12
C ASN A 179 10.94 2.12 13.73
N VAL A 180 11.02 1.22 12.76
CA VAL A 180 9.84 0.51 12.23
C VAL A 180 10.03 -0.99 12.25
N ILE A 181 9.00 -1.71 12.67
CA ILE A 181 8.98 -3.17 12.71
C ILE A 181 7.73 -3.67 11.97
N ILE A 182 7.94 -4.46 10.94
CA ILE A 182 6.88 -5.14 10.17
C ILE A 182 7.13 -6.64 10.30
N LYS A 183 6.33 -7.35 11.11
CA LYS A 183 6.62 -8.75 11.42
C LYS A 183 5.42 -9.68 11.47
N ASN A 184 5.65 -10.96 11.22
CA ASN A 184 4.64 -12.01 11.39
C ASN A 184 3.33 -11.76 10.60
N ASN A 185 3.36 -10.97 9.52
CA ASN A 185 2.18 -10.73 8.68
C ASN A 185 2.10 -11.78 7.57
N GLN A 186 0.88 -12.11 7.15
CA GLN A 186 0.62 -13.01 6.04
C GLN A 186 -0.23 -12.31 4.98
N GLY A 187 0.20 -12.35 3.71
CA GLY A 187 -0.63 -11.82 2.64
C GLY A 187 -0.14 -12.12 1.23
N ASN A 188 -0.95 -11.73 0.25
CA ASN A 188 -0.73 -12.03 -1.18
C ASN A 188 -0.16 -10.85 -1.99
N ALA A 189 0.22 -9.77 -1.32
CA ALA A 189 0.69 -8.52 -1.93
C ALA A 189 1.92 -7.98 -1.20
N TYR A 190 2.69 -7.15 -1.89
CA TYR A 190 4.05 -6.80 -1.46
C TYR A 190 4.08 -5.91 -0.22
N ILE A 191 5.20 -5.98 0.50
CA ILE A 191 5.58 -5.00 1.54
C ILE A 191 6.54 -3.98 0.94
N GLY A 192 6.28 -2.69 1.16
CA GLY A 192 7.02 -1.59 0.57
C GLY A 192 7.39 -0.49 1.57
N LEU A 193 8.69 -0.27 1.76
CA LEU A 193 9.24 1.03 2.14
C LEU A 193 9.71 1.70 0.85
N TYR A 194 8.79 2.27 0.09
CA TYR A 194 9.01 2.51 -1.34
C TYR A 194 9.28 3.97 -1.65
N LYS A 195 10.49 4.24 -2.15
CA LYS A 195 10.94 5.59 -2.53
C LYS A 195 10.69 6.59 -1.41
N VAL A 196 10.99 6.15 -0.19
CA VAL A 196 10.96 6.98 1.01
C VAL A 196 12.38 7.46 1.23
N ARG A 197 12.59 8.75 1.55
CA ARG A 197 13.94 9.23 1.92
C ARG A 197 14.48 8.42 3.10
N GLU A 198 15.74 8.66 3.47
CA GLU A 198 16.47 8.07 4.62
C GLU A 198 15.66 7.10 5.51
N ILE A 199 16.03 5.83 5.45
CA ILE A 199 15.42 4.77 6.26
C ILE A 199 16.39 4.42 7.39
N ASN A 200 15.97 4.64 8.63
CA ASN A 200 16.80 4.34 9.80
C ASN A 200 16.07 3.39 10.75
N ASN A 201 16.75 2.32 11.15
CA ASN A 201 16.27 1.33 12.10
C ASN A 201 14.91 0.74 11.68
N ALA A 202 14.90 -0.01 10.57
CA ALA A 202 13.69 -0.66 10.06
C ALA A 202 13.90 -2.17 9.97
N THR A 203 12.97 -2.96 10.48
CA THR A 203 13.02 -4.42 10.45
C THR A 203 11.77 -4.97 9.78
N ILE A 204 11.94 -5.79 8.75
CA ILE A 204 10.89 -6.58 8.11
C ILE A 204 11.24 -8.05 8.36
N GLU A 205 10.51 -8.71 9.25
CA GLU A 205 10.88 -10.06 9.70
C GLU A 205 9.74 -11.07 9.79
N ASN A 206 10.03 -12.35 9.51
CA ASN A 206 9.08 -13.45 9.70
C ASN A 206 7.72 -13.26 8.99
N ASN A 207 7.67 -12.48 7.91
CA ASN A 207 6.44 -12.31 7.13
C ASN A 207 6.31 -13.40 6.07
N GLN A 208 5.08 -13.78 5.73
CA GLN A 208 4.75 -14.70 4.66
C GLN A 208 4.06 -13.96 3.50
N ILE A 209 4.81 -13.73 2.42
CA ILE A 209 4.38 -12.96 1.25
C ILE A 209 4.23 -13.89 0.05
N ILE A 210 2.98 -14.25 -0.23
CA ILE A 210 2.62 -15.18 -1.29
C ILE A 210 2.50 -14.42 -2.60
N ASN A 211 3.18 -14.89 -3.65
CA ASN A 211 3.17 -14.31 -5.01
C ASN A 211 3.51 -12.83 -5.11
N SER A 212 4.33 -12.29 -4.19
CA SER A 212 4.71 -10.88 -4.22
C SER A 212 6.11 -10.63 -3.63
N ASN A 213 6.51 -9.36 -3.64
CA ASN A 213 7.87 -8.93 -3.36
C ASN A 213 8.00 -8.28 -1.97
N ILE A 214 9.24 -7.98 -1.57
CA ILE A 214 9.56 -6.96 -0.57
C ILE A 214 10.39 -5.87 -1.26
N PHE A 215 9.98 -4.62 -1.12
CA PHE A 215 10.71 -3.46 -1.63
C PHE A 215 11.13 -2.55 -0.48
N VAL A 216 12.43 -2.28 -0.38
CA VAL A 216 12.99 -1.32 0.57
C VAL A 216 13.88 -0.35 -0.22
N MET A 217 13.36 0.81 -0.55
CA MET A 217 14.01 1.76 -1.44
C MET A 217 14.09 3.14 -0.80
N ALA A 218 15.30 3.53 -0.41
CA ALA A 218 15.60 4.87 0.04
C ALA A 218 15.67 5.87 -1.12
N ASP A 219 16.08 5.40 -2.30
CA ASP A 219 16.19 6.25 -3.48
C ASP A 219 14.82 6.70 -3.98
N THR A 220 14.64 8.02 -4.09
CA THR A 220 13.42 8.62 -4.64
C THR A 220 13.55 8.83 -6.15
N ASN A 221 12.49 9.33 -6.80
CA ASN A 221 12.57 9.74 -8.20
C ASN A 221 13.54 10.92 -8.43
N ASN A 222 13.82 11.71 -7.40
CA ASN A 222 14.54 12.97 -7.53
C ASN A 222 16.01 12.84 -7.14
N GLN A 223 16.32 12.03 -6.12
CA GLN A 223 17.67 11.89 -5.59
C GLN A 223 17.86 10.58 -4.82
N PRO A 224 19.11 10.07 -4.76
CA PRO A 224 19.47 8.90 -3.96
C PRO A 224 19.52 9.23 -2.46
N TYR A 225 19.33 8.21 -1.61
CA TYR A 225 19.44 8.33 -0.15
C TYR A 225 20.09 7.10 0.50
N GLY A 226 20.31 7.18 1.82
CA GLY A 226 20.93 6.12 2.62
C GLY A 226 19.94 5.26 3.39
N MET A 227 20.41 4.09 3.83
CA MET A 227 19.73 3.20 4.76
C MET A 227 20.66 2.84 5.90
N ASN A 228 20.21 2.93 7.15
CA ASN A 228 21.00 2.56 8.32
C ASN A 228 20.22 1.60 9.21
N GLN A 229 20.85 0.50 9.61
CA GLN A 229 20.26 -0.51 10.51
C GLN A 229 18.95 -1.08 9.95
N VAL A 230 18.90 -1.31 8.64
CA VAL A 230 17.74 -1.88 7.95
C VAL A 230 17.90 -3.38 7.78
N LYS A 231 16.92 -4.16 8.24
CA LYS A 231 16.95 -5.61 8.32
C LYS A 231 15.76 -6.22 7.58
N ILE A 232 16.03 -7.16 6.67
CA ILE A 232 15.01 -7.98 6.00
C ILE A 232 15.34 -9.44 6.32
N ILE A 233 14.67 -10.02 7.31
CA ILE A 233 15.13 -11.24 7.98
C ILE A 233 14.06 -12.33 8.04
N ASN A 234 14.40 -13.57 7.71
CA ASN A 234 13.52 -14.74 7.91
C ASN A 234 12.13 -14.64 7.27
N ASN A 235 11.97 -13.87 6.20
CA ASN A 235 10.69 -13.80 5.49
C ASN A 235 10.55 -14.95 4.50
N GLN A 236 9.34 -15.48 4.34
CA GLN A 236 8.99 -16.34 3.22
C GLN A 236 8.42 -15.47 2.10
N VAL A 237 9.12 -15.37 0.97
CA VAL A 237 8.79 -14.42 -0.12
C VAL A 237 8.80 -15.16 -1.45
N SER A 238 7.65 -15.24 -2.12
CA SER A 238 7.57 -15.91 -3.43
C SER A 238 8.16 -15.08 -4.58
N GLY A 239 8.28 -13.76 -4.40
CA GLY A 239 8.86 -12.84 -5.36
C GLY A 239 10.28 -12.41 -4.99
N ASN A 240 10.64 -11.21 -5.43
CA ASN A 240 11.95 -10.61 -5.21
C ASN A 240 12.03 -9.90 -3.85
N ILE A 241 13.24 -9.75 -3.33
CA ILE A 241 13.58 -8.78 -2.30
C ILE A 241 14.51 -7.76 -2.95
N ILE A 242 14.07 -6.50 -2.98
CA ILE A 242 14.82 -5.40 -3.60
C ILE A 242 15.11 -4.34 -2.54
N ALA A 243 16.39 -4.11 -2.26
CA ALA A 243 16.87 -3.17 -1.26
C ALA A 243 17.83 -2.15 -1.88
N LYS A 244 17.39 -0.89 -2.06
CA LYS A 244 18.15 0.13 -2.79
C LYS A 244 18.38 1.39 -1.95
N ALA A 245 19.66 1.72 -1.76
CA ALA A 245 20.12 2.97 -1.15
C ALA A 245 21.46 3.37 -1.76
N SER A 246 21.42 4.26 -2.75
CA SER A 246 22.61 4.61 -3.53
C SER A 246 23.62 5.48 -2.76
N LEU A 247 23.22 6.11 -1.64
CA LEU A 247 24.17 6.77 -0.73
C LEU A 247 24.75 5.83 0.34
N GLY A 248 24.42 4.54 0.27
CA GLY A 248 24.93 3.52 1.20
C GLY A 248 24.32 3.63 2.60
N GLY A 249 25.18 3.47 3.60
CA GLY A 249 24.84 3.44 5.02
C GLY A 249 25.37 2.17 5.69
N GLN A 250 24.97 1.93 6.95
CA GLN A 250 25.63 0.93 7.79
C GLN A 250 24.64 0.03 8.54
N GLY A 251 25.09 -1.20 8.86
CA GLY A 251 24.32 -2.14 9.66
C GLY A 251 23.09 -2.72 8.94
N ASN A 252 23.09 -2.72 7.61
CA ASN A 252 22.00 -3.27 6.81
C ASN A 252 22.19 -4.77 6.54
N GLU A 253 21.12 -5.54 6.60
CA GLU A 253 21.18 -7.00 6.47
C GLU A 253 19.96 -7.57 5.73
N ILE A 254 20.21 -8.54 4.84
CA ILE A 254 19.20 -9.43 4.25
C ILE A 254 19.60 -10.86 4.57
N SER A 255 18.88 -11.51 5.49
CA SER A 255 19.30 -12.82 5.98
C SER A 255 18.18 -13.81 6.28
N GLY A 256 18.42 -15.09 6.07
CA GLY A 256 17.47 -16.15 6.44
C GLY A 256 16.17 -16.20 5.62
N ASN A 257 16.03 -15.39 4.57
CA ASN A 257 14.80 -15.34 3.78
C ASN A 257 14.68 -16.57 2.88
N GLN A 258 13.45 -17.03 2.70
CA GLN A 258 13.12 -18.24 1.92
C GLN A 258 12.26 -17.88 0.70
N GLY A 259 12.73 -18.29 -0.47
CA GLY A 259 12.06 -18.10 -1.75
C GLY A 259 11.32 -19.33 -2.27
N ASN A 260 10.73 -19.20 -3.45
CA ASN A 260 10.16 -20.30 -4.23
C ASN A 260 11.03 -20.67 -5.46
N GLN A 261 12.35 -20.41 -5.39
CA GLN A 261 13.34 -20.62 -6.45
C GLN A 261 13.23 -19.70 -7.69
N SER A 262 12.23 -18.81 -7.77
CA SER A 262 12.08 -17.85 -8.88
C SER A 262 12.42 -16.39 -8.52
N GLY A 263 12.43 -16.07 -7.22
CA GLY A 263 12.75 -14.75 -6.70
C GLY A 263 14.24 -14.39 -6.79
N LYS A 264 14.51 -13.09 -6.91
CA LYS A 264 15.86 -12.52 -6.90
C LYS A 264 16.08 -11.61 -5.71
N LEU A 265 17.33 -11.56 -5.24
CA LEU A 265 17.81 -10.52 -4.35
C LEU A 265 18.50 -9.45 -5.19
N GLU A 266 17.99 -8.22 -5.13
CA GLU A 266 18.66 -7.05 -5.70
C GLU A 266 18.99 -6.09 -4.58
N TYR A 267 20.28 -5.82 -4.36
CA TYR A 267 20.73 -5.05 -3.20
C TYR A 267 21.95 -4.19 -3.51
N CYS A 268 22.14 -3.08 -2.78
CA CYS A 268 23.36 -2.29 -2.88
C CYS A 268 24.53 -2.89 -2.06
N CYS A 269 25.76 -2.56 -2.42
CA CYS A 269 26.99 -3.16 -1.86
C CYS A 269 27.14 -3.01 -0.34
N SER A 270 26.49 -2.02 0.28
CA SER A 270 26.54 -1.77 1.73
C SER A 270 25.68 -2.71 2.58
N ILE A 271 24.99 -3.67 1.95
CA ILE A 271 24.07 -4.60 2.62
C ILE A 271 24.76 -5.96 2.78
N LYS A 272 24.79 -6.46 4.01
CA LYS A 272 25.24 -7.83 4.30
C LYS A 272 24.16 -8.82 3.87
N VAL A 273 24.54 -9.85 3.12
CA VAL A 273 23.62 -10.89 2.64
C VAL A 273 24.13 -12.27 3.03
N ASN A 274 23.29 -13.07 3.69
CA ASN A 274 23.68 -14.35 4.29
C ASN A 274 22.48 -15.29 4.46
N ASN A 275 22.69 -16.59 4.25
CA ASN A 275 21.73 -17.65 4.58
C ASN A 275 20.32 -17.49 3.95
N ASN A 276 20.22 -16.93 2.74
CA ASN A 276 18.96 -16.89 2.00
C ASN A 276 18.88 -18.11 1.05
N SER A 277 17.71 -18.72 0.91
CA SER A 277 17.49 -19.96 0.13
C SER A 277 16.29 -19.86 -0.80
#